data_AF-A0A8S0SK88-F1
#
_entry.id   AF-A0A8S0SK88-F1
#
_cell.length_a   1.000
_cell.length_b   1.000
_cell.length_c   1.000
_cell.angle_alpha   90.00
_cell.angle_beta   90.00
_cell.angle_gamma   90.00
#
_symmetry.space_group_name_H-M   'P 1'
#
loop_
_entity.id
_entity.type
_entity.pdbx_description
1 polymer ?
#
loop_
_entity_poly.entity_id
_entity_poly.type
_entity_poly.pdbx_seq_one_letter_code
_entity_poly.pdbx_strand_id
1 'polypeptide(L)'
;MGEIKQLKDCQEIRYTWRIGNFSSLNVSKIYSGIFEVNGCRWRLITYPKGDDGEHLSVYLDVANKDSLPDGWSRTAKFTIILMNQTNSKMSIKREADHQFKKGESNWGFPSFLSLSKLHDKYGGYVVDGTCVIEAEVFVTDVFPLSTDKPSDSSVPTDQSMNKPSDLDEAESIYIKAESFLKSISKEPTTSVFDAKCAVPLIEDVASSAKERFDELISFPLDNLVDPKHETAMIECLHMLVDRLSLFSDEQAKEITRLRALFPTIIQEWRDSVQVKVSCQSLLSTFEKTENLLKGSVKTEEGIKIQLEELKIREQELKAQLEALQNESQRLEKERLEVSKQTQHIYALAEEQAVKIEGKEMELAGAENKLEDLKSNWASVKTVSFKHEIFGSQHLYFGGRQFICCFLAVVTALVCYLIILCN
;
A
#
# COMPACT_ATOMS: atom_id res chain seq x y z
N MET A 1 -28.79 18.22 -16.56
CA MET A 1 -28.82 17.00 -15.71
C MET A 1 -27.42 16.83 -15.15
N GLY A 2 -27.26 16.36 -13.90
CA GLY A 2 -25.98 16.48 -13.18
C GLY A 2 -24.83 15.67 -13.80
N GLU A 3 -23.64 16.26 -13.85
CA GLU A 3 -22.41 15.60 -14.27
C GLU A 3 -21.88 14.69 -13.15
N ILE A 4 -21.62 13.42 -13.46
CA ILE A 4 -20.92 12.50 -12.56
C ILE A 4 -19.42 12.72 -12.75
N LYS A 5 -18.79 13.46 -11.84
CA LYS A 5 -17.33 13.53 -11.76
C LYS A 5 -16.80 12.17 -11.32
N GLN A 6 -16.05 11.50 -12.20
CA GLN A 6 -15.39 10.24 -11.87
C GLN A 6 -14.42 10.42 -10.71
N LEU A 7 -14.38 9.44 -9.80
CA LEU A 7 -13.53 9.48 -8.62
C LEU A 7 -12.06 9.26 -9.00
N LYS A 8 -11.14 9.93 -8.30
CA LYS A 8 -9.70 9.68 -8.40
C LYS A 8 -9.35 8.24 -8.00
N ASP A 9 -8.15 7.79 -8.42
CA ASP A 9 -7.59 6.46 -8.14
C ASP A 9 -7.99 5.93 -6.76
N CYS A 10 -8.78 4.85 -6.78
CA CYS A 10 -9.48 4.39 -5.60
C CYS A 10 -8.57 3.49 -4.77
N GLN A 11 -7.97 4.05 -3.71
CA GLN A 11 -6.98 3.35 -2.90
C GLN A 11 -7.66 2.46 -1.85
N GLU A 12 -7.41 1.16 -1.91
CA GLU A 12 -7.69 0.24 -0.80
C GLU A 12 -6.69 0.51 0.32
N ILE A 13 -7.19 0.76 1.55
CA ILE A 13 -6.35 1.02 2.72
C ILE A 13 -6.63 -0.04 3.79
N ARG A 14 -5.56 -0.71 4.25
CA ARG A 14 -5.58 -1.61 5.41
C ARG A 14 -5.20 -0.84 6.67
N TYR A 15 -6.08 -0.89 7.67
CA TYR A 15 -5.89 -0.32 9.01
C TYR A 15 -5.88 -1.43 10.07
N THR A 16 -4.83 -1.49 10.88
CA THR A 16 -4.65 -2.51 11.94
C THR A 16 -4.88 -1.91 13.32
N TRP A 17 -5.87 -2.42 14.05
CA TRP A 17 -6.20 -2.02 15.42
C TRP A 17 -5.78 -3.10 16.43
N ARG A 18 -4.83 -2.77 17.30
CA ARG A 18 -4.42 -3.60 18.44
C ARG A 18 -5.13 -3.13 19.70
N ILE A 19 -5.80 -4.04 20.39
CA ILE A 19 -6.58 -3.77 21.61
C ILE A 19 -5.95 -4.56 22.76
N GLY A 20 -5.11 -3.89 23.56
CA GLY A 20 -4.54 -4.46 24.79
C GLY A 20 -5.58 -4.58 25.91
N ASN A 21 -5.30 -5.45 26.89
CA ASN A 21 -6.18 -5.74 28.04
C ASN A 21 -7.62 -6.16 27.67
N PHE A 22 -7.82 -6.72 26.48
CA PHE A 22 -9.11 -7.07 25.88
C PHE A 22 -9.97 -7.95 26.80
N SER A 23 -9.39 -9.01 27.39
CA SER A 23 -10.07 -9.92 28.33
C SER A 23 -10.54 -9.24 29.63
N SER A 24 -10.03 -8.05 29.93
CA SER A 24 -10.36 -7.27 31.13
C SER A 24 -11.30 -6.09 30.83
N LEU A 25 -11.73 -5.90 29.58
CA LEU A 25 -12.62 -4.80 29.19
C LEU A 25 -14.02 -4.98 29.79
N ASN A 26 -14.38 -4.14 30.76
CA ASN A 26 -15.72 -4.09 31.34
C ASN A 26 -16.57 -2.93 30.77
N VAL A 27 -16.56 -2.78 29.45
CA VAL A 27 -17.32 -1.78 28.70
C VAL A 27 -18.12 -2.46 27.59
N SER A 28 -19.29 -1.91 27.24
CA SER A 28 -20.15 -2.47 26.19
C SER A 28 -19.52 -2.34 24.80
N LYS A 29 -18.88 -1.21 24.50
CA LYS A 29 -18.19 -0.94 23.24
C LYS A 29 -16.95 -0.09 23.38
N ILE A 30 -16.07 -0.20 22.40
CA ILE A 30 -14.86 0.60 22.22
C ILE A 30 -14.70 1.03 20.76
N TYR A 31 -13.90 2.08 20.54
CA TYR A 31 -13.63 2.69 19.24
C TYR A 31 -12.14 2.65 18.93
N SER A 32 -11.77 2.48 17.66
CA SER A 32 -10.38 2.63 17.21
C SER A 32 -9.97 4.10 17.09
N GLY A 33 -8.69 4.33 16.75
CA GLY A 33 -8.29 5.60 16.15
C GLY A 33 -9.02 5.84 14.82
N ILE A 34 -9.05 7.10 14.39
CA ILE A 34 -9.63 7.48 13.08
C ILE A 34 -8.56 7.25 12.00
N PHE A 35 -8.98 6.71 10.86
CA PHE A 35 -8.19 6.61 9.64
C PHE A 35 -8.96 7.21 8.46
N GLU A 36 -8.27 7.57 7.38
CA GLU A 36 -8.88 8.28 6.24
C GLU A 36 -8.65 7.50 4.93
N VAL A 37 -9.71 7.37 4.12
CA VAL A 37 -9.68 6.66 2.82
C VAL A 37 -10.50 7.48 1.83
N ASN A 38 -9.91 7.91 0.71
CA ASN A 38 -10.53 8.81 -0.28
C ASN A 38 -11.20 10.05 0.37
N GLY A 39 -10.51 10.71 1.31
CA GLY A 39 -11.03 11.87 2.08
C GLY A 39 -12.16 11.54 3.08
N CYS A 40 -12.53 10.27 3.22
CA CYS A 40 -13.56 9.81 4.13
C CYS A 40 -12.95 9.31 5.43
N ARG A 41 -13.36 9.88 6.57
CA ARG A 41 -12.89 9.50 7.90
C ARG A 41 -13.68 8.33 8.46
N TRP A 42 -12.99 7.25 8.74
CA TRP A 42 -13.50 5.98 9.22
C TRP A 42 -12.91 5.64 10.59
N ARG A 43 -13.59 4.75 11.32
CA ARG A 43 -13.09 4.08 12.52
C ARG A 43 -13.75 2.72 12.66
N LEU A 44 -13.12 1.81 13.37
CA LEU A 44 -13.77 0.60 13.85
C LEU A 44 -14.50 0.87 15.16
N ILE A 45 -15.62 0.17 15.35
CA ILE A 45 -16.29 -0.05 16.64
C ILE A 45 -16.25 -1.56 16.89
N THR A 46 -15.97 -1.98 18.12
CA THR A 46 -16.27 -3.35 18.55
C THR A 46 -16.99 -3.37 19.89
N TYR A 47 -17.83 -4.38 20.07
CA TYR A 47 -18.49 -4.72 21.33
C TYR A 47 -17.80 -5.98 21.88
N PRO A 48 -16.85 -5.86 22.85
CA PRO A 48 -16.05 -7.00 23.31
C PRO A 48 -16.86 -8.11 24.00
N LYS A 49 -18.06 -7.77 24.49
CA LYS A 49 -19.05 -8.68 25.10
C LYS A 49 -20.29 -8.91 24.22
N GLY A 50 -20.22 -8.47 22.97
CA GLY A 50 -21.31 -8.52 22.00
C GLY A 50 -22.34 -7.42 22.12
N ASP A 51 -22.91 -7.08 20.96
CA ASP A 51 -24.14 -6.32 20.76
C ASP A 51 -25.36 -7.28 20.88
N ASP A 52 -25.17 -8.56 20.52
CA ASP A 52 -26.12 -9.66 20.75
C ASP A 52 -25.92 -10.38 22.11
N GLY A 53 -24.80 -10.12 22.80
CA GLY A 53 -24.43 -10.74 24.08
C GLY A 53 -23.74 -12.11 24.01
N GLU A 54 -23.62 -12.72 22.82
CA GLU A 54 -23.05 -14.06 22.63
C GLU A 54 -21.80 -14.08 21.73
N HIS A 55 -21.64 -13.06 20.88
CA HIS A 55 -20.58 -12.97 19.87
C HIS A 55 -19.83 -11.64 19.96
N LEU A 56 -18.55 -11.64 19.58
CA LEU A 56 -17.85 -10.42 19.22
C LEU A 56 -18.59 -9.72 18.08
N SER A 57 -18.94 -8.46 18.27
CA SER A 57 -19.53 -7.61 17.22
C SER A 57 -18.50 -6.61 16.72
N VAL A 58 -18.38 -6.42 15.41
CA VAL A 58 -17.40 -5.49 14.82
C VAL A 58 -18.02 -4.73 13.65
N TYR A 59 -17.86 -3.41 13.66
CA TYR A 59 -18.45 -2.48 12.70
C TYR A 59 -17.43 -1.45 12.21
N LEU A 60 -17.58 -1.02 10.96
CA LEU A 60 -16.98 0.19 10.43
C LEU A 60 -17.97 1.36 10.66
N ASP A 61 -17.50 2.54 11.09
CA ASP A 61 -18.33 3.74 11.34
C ASP A 61 -17.70 4.99 10.70
N VAL A 62 -18.54 5.84 10.11
CA VAL A 62 -18.12 7.14 9.60
C VAL A 62 -17.84 8.07 10.78
N ALA A 63 -16.57 8.32 11.04
CA ALA A 63 -16.11 8.95 12.28
C ALA A 63 -16.53 10.42 12.42
N ASN A 64 -16.75 11.12 11.29
CA ASN A 64 -17.13 12.54 11.25
C ASN A 64 -18.60 12.79 10.84
N LYS A 65 -19.46 11.78 10.94
CA LYS A 65 -20.87 11.77 10.49
C LYS A 65 -21.72 12.96 10.94
N ASP A 66 -21.48 13.47 12.14
CA ASP A 66 -22.25 14.56 12.75
C ASP A 66 -21.81 15.94 12.22
N SER A 67 -20.69 16.00 11.50
CA SER A 67 -20.13 17.19 10.85
C SER A 67 -20.29 17.17 9.32
N LEU A 68 -20.96 16.15 8.77
CA LEU A 68 -21.24 16.04 7.33
C LEU A 68 -22.58 16.72 6.96
N PRO A 69 -22.71 17.28 5.75
CA PRO A 69 -23.93 17.95 5.30
C PRO A 69 -25.13 16.99 5.25
N ASP A 70 -26.33 17.53 5.43
CA ASP A 70 -27.55 16.72 5.31
C ASP A 70 -27.71 16.11 3.91
N GLY A 71 -28.19 14.86 3.87
CA GLY A 71 -28.23 14.05 2.66
C GLY A 71 -26.94 13.30 2.33
N TRP A 72 -25.92 13.29 3.21
CA TRP A 72 -24.68 12.57 2.94
C TRP A 72 -24.86 11.05 2.84
N SER A 73 -24.12 10.46 1.90
CA SER A 73 -23.90 9.03 1.75
C SER A 73 -22.48 8.72 1.26
N ARG A 74 -21.90 7.61 1.72
CA ARG A 74 -20.58 7.09 1.32
C ARG A 74 -20.73 5.61 1.02
N THR A 75 -20.47 5.18 -0.21
CA THR A 75 -20.49 3.74 -0.55
C THR A 75 -19.08 3.19 -0.39
N ALA A 76 -18.93 2.12 0.38
CA ALA A 76 -17.64 1.48 0.58
C ALA A 76 -17.77 -0.05 0.67
N LYS A 77 -16.84 -0.71 0.00
CA LYS A 77 -16.54 -2.13 0.17
C LYS A 77 -15.49 -2.27 1.26
N PHE A 78 -15.69 -3.19 2.18
CA PHE A 78 -14.75 -3.38 3.28
C PHE A 78 -14.67 -4.82 3.78
N THR A 79 -13.47 -5.23 4.15
CA THR A 79 -13.15 -6.49 4.82
C THR A 79 -12.80 -6.17 6.27
N ILE A 80 -13.49 -6.79 7.23
CA ILE A 80 -13.04 -6.82 8.62
C ILE A 80 -12.39 -8.19 8.88
N ILE A 81 -11.21 -8.16 9.50
CA ILE A 81 -10.38 -9.34 9.80
C ILE A 81 -10.16 -9.42 11.30
N LEU A 82 -10.61 -10.49 11.95
CA LEU A 82 -10.13 -10.85 13.28
C LEU A 82 -8.88 -11.70 13.14
N MET A 83 -7.73 -11.17 13.55
CA MET A 83 -6.45 -11.82 13.34
C MET A 83 -6.22 -12.94 14.36
N ASN A 84 -5.86 -14.12 13.85
CA ASN A 84 -5.35 -15.19 14.67
C ASN A 84 -3.83 -15.03 14.81
N GLN A 85 -3.39 -14.77 16.04
CA GLN A 85 -2.02 -14.34 16.35
C GLN A 85 -1.03 -15.50 16.47
N THR A 86 -1.51 -16.75 16.55
CA THR A 86 -0.66 -17.96 16.58
C THR A 86 -0.62 -18.68 15.22
N ASN A 87 -1.65 -18.54 14.39
CA ASN A 87 -1.71 -19.10 13.04
C ASN A 87 -2.52 -18.20 12.10
N SER A 88 -1.86 -17.39 11.28
CA SER A 88 -2.49 -16.41 10.38
C SER A 88 -3.48 -17.02 9.37
N LYS A 89 -3.39 -18.33 9.07
CA LYS A 89 -4.38 -19.03 8.22
C LYS A 89 -5.73 -19.27 8.91
N MET A 90 -5.81 -19.07 10.22
CA MET A 90 -7.03 -19.19 11.03
C MET A 90 -7.67 -17.83 11.34
N SER A 91 -7.13 -16.73 10.81
CA SER A 91 -7.75 -15.40 10.88
C SER A 91 -9.10 -15.40 10.18
N ILE A 92 -10.11 -14.78 10.79
CA ILE A 92 -11.49 -14.79 10.29
C ILE A 92 -11.75 -13.50 9.52
N LYS A 93 -11.97 -13.60 8.21
CA LYS A 93 -12.42 -12.50 7.35
C LYS A 93 -13.96 -12.44 7.26
N ARG A 94 -14.50 -11.23 7.15
CA ARG A 94 -15.89 -10.92 6.79
C ARG A 94 -15.91 -9.71 5.87
N GLU A 95 -16.63 -9.79 4.77
CA GLU A 95 -16.67 -8.79 3.71
C GLU A 95 -18.09 -8.21 3.59
N ALA A 96 -18.20 -6.91 3.32
CA ALA A 96 -19.46 -6.23 3.07
C ALA A 96 -19.29 -5.09 2.06
N ASP A 97 -20.39 -4.76 1.39
CA ASP A 97 -20.58 -3.55 0.60
C ASP A 97 -21.76 -2.78 1.22
N HIS A 98 -21.60 -1.48 1.49
CA HIS A 98 -22.63 -0.69 2.14
C HIS A 98 -22.57 0.80 1.79
N GLN A 99 -23.75 1.41 1.62
CA GLN A 99 -23.93 2.85 1.47
C GLN A 99 -24.22 3.50 2.84
N PHE A 100 -23.16 3.83 3.56
CA PHE A 100 -23.21 4.53 4.84
C PHE A 100 -23.90 5.89 4.67
N LYS A 101 -24.80 6.27 5.58
CA LYS A 101 -25.53 7.55 5.54
C LYS A 101 -25.89 8.04 6.95
N LYS A 102 -26.47 9.24 7.10
CA LYS A 102 -26.74 9.84 8.43
C LYS A 102 -27.49 8.92 9.42
N GLY A 103 -28.46 8.12 8.94
CA GLY A 103 -29.21 7.16 9.77
C GLY A 103 -28.59 5.76 9.88
N GLU A 104 -27.71 5.37 8.96
CA GLU A 104 -26.97 4.10 8.94
C GLU A 104 -25.49 4.44 8.80
N SER A 105 -24.92 5.05 9.86
CA SER A 105 -23.56 5.60 9.79
C SER A 105 -22.47 4.56 10.01
N ASN A 106 -22.87 3.34 10.38
CA ASN A 106 -22.02 2.19 10.60
C ASN A 106 -22.66 0.93 10.03
N TRP A 107 -21.80 -0.02 9.69
CA TRP A 107 -22.18 -1.32 9.14
C TRP A 107 -21.11 -2.35 9.48
N GLY A 108 -21.49 -3.64 9.47
CA GLY A 108 -20.60 -4.71 9.88
C GLY A 108 -21.38 -5.91 10.38
N PHE A 109 -20.83 -6.60 11.38
CA PHE A 109 -21.22 -7.95 11.73
C PHE A 109 -21.51 -8.04 13.24
N PRO A 110 -22.79 -8.14 13.67
CA PRO A 110 -23.14 -8.33 15.07
C PRO A 110 -22.56 -9.64 15.62
N SER A 111 -22.60 -10.71 14.83
CA SER A 111 -22.14 -12.04 15.23
C SER A 111 -20.87 -12.44 14.46
N PHE A 112 -19.74 -11.78 14.74
CA PHE A 112 -18.47 -12.01 14.03
C PHE A 112 -17.81 -13.33 14.44
N LEU A 113 -17.70 -13.58 15.76
CA LEU A 113 -17.14 -14.80 16.36
C LEU A 113 -17.76 -15.02 17.74
N SER A 114 -18.16 -16.24 18.11
CA SER A 114 -18.71 -16.51 19.45
C SER A 114 -17.68 -16.20 20.54
N LEU A 115 -18.12 -15.62 21.66
CA LEU A 115 -17.23 -15.26 22.77
C LEU A 115 -16.51 -16.50 23.34
N SER A 116 -17.17 -17.66 23.30
CA SER A 116 -16.60 -18.97 23.64
C SER A 116 -15.38 -19.37 22.81
N LYS A 117 -15.33 -19.01 21.52
CA LYS A 117 -14.20 -19.29 20.62
C LYS A 117 -13.17 -18.14 20.60
N LEU A 118 -13.60 -16.91 20.89
CA LEU A 118 -12.72 -15.76 21.05
C LEU A 118 -11.80 -15.91 22.28
N HIS A 119 -12.36 -16.38 23.40
CA HIS A 119 -11.66 -16.54 24.68
C HIS A 119 -11.11 -17.96 24.92
N ASP A 120 -11.14 -18.84 23.90
CA ASP A 120 -10.39 -20.11 23.96
C ASP A 120 -8.89 -19.80 24.05
N LYS A 121 -8.27 -20.25 25.15
CA LYS A 121 -6.83 -20.12 25.42
C LYS A 121 -5.95 -20.73 24.32
N TYR A 122 -6.46 -21.71 23.58
CA TYR A 122 -5.78 -22.36 22.46
C TYR A 122 -6.25 -21.84 21.09
N GLY A 123 -7.29 -21.01 21.05
CA GLY A 123 -7.89 -20.47 19.84
C GLY A 123 -7.04 -19.43 19.12
N GLY A 124 -6.14 -18.73 19.83
CA GLY A 124 -5.14 -17.82 19.23
C GLY A 124 -5.64 -16.43 18.81
N TYR A 125 -6.92 -16.10 19.01
CA TYR A 125 -7.47 -14.77 18.69
C TYR A 125 -7.10 -13.71 19.73
N VAL A 126 -7.06 -14.08 21.01
CA VAL A 126 -6.54 -13.24 22.11
C VAL A 126 -5.27 -13.88 22.67
N VAL A 127 -4.15 -13.15 22.58
CA VAL A 127 -2.82 -13.58 23.06
C VAL A 127 -2.27 -12.49 23.96
N ASP A 128 -1.76 -12.86 25.14
CA ASP A 128 -1.27 -11.95 26.18
C ASP A 128 -2.25 -10.80 26.49
N GLY A 129 -3.54 -11.15 26.58
CA GLY A 129 -4.63 -10.21 26.80
C GLY A 129 -4.89 -9.23 25.66
N THR A 130 -4.22 -9.38 24.51
CA THR A 130 -4.34 -8.49 23.34
C THR A 130 -5.16 -9.14 22.23
N CYS A 131 -6.12 -8.40 21.68
CA CYS A 131 -6.88 -8.75 20.48
C CYS A 131 -6.42 -7.87 19.31
N VAL A 132 -6.47 -8.38 18.08
CA VAL A 132 -6.07 -7.62 16.87
C VAL A 132 -7.14 -7.75 15.79
N ILE A 133 -7.64 -6.60 15.34
CA ILE A 133 -8.66 -6.48 14.30
C ILE A 133 -8.09 -5.61 13.18
N GLU A 134 -8.25 -6.02 11.93
CA GLU A 134 -7.88 -5.21 10.76
C GLU A 134 -9.13 -4.85 9.94
N ALA A 135 -9.06 -3.71 9.25
CA ALA A 135 -10.05 -3.28 8.27
C ALA A 135 -9.36 -2.98 6.94
N GLU A 136 -9.73 -3.65 5.87
CA GLU A 136 -9.40 -3.29 4.48
C GLU A 136 -10.59 -2.50 3.94
N VAL A 137 -10.42 -1.25 3.49
CA VAL A 137 -11.53 -0.36 3.11
C VAL A 137 -11.27 0.28 1.74
N PHE A 138 -12.30 0.28 0.88
CA PHE A 138 -12.28 0.79 -0.49
C PHE A 138 -13.58 1.60 -0.75
N VAL A 139 -13.47 2.91 -0.96
CA VAL A 139 -14.63 3.83 -1.03
C VAL A 139 -14.99 4.12 -2.49
N THR A 140 -16.09 3.53 -2.99
CA THR A 140 -16.50 3.63 -4.40
C THR A 140 -17.15 4.98 -4.74
N ASP A 141 -17.94 5.54 -3.83
CA ASP A 141 -18.77 6.72 -4.08
C ASP A 141 -18.90 7.62 -2.84
N VAL A 142 -18.97 8.94 -3.06
CA VAL A 142 -19.12 9.95 -2.00
C VAL A 142 -20.07 11.05 -2.45
N PHE A 143 -21.19 11.23 -1.72
CA PHE A 143 -22.21 12.24 -2.02
C PHE A 143 -22.74 12.91 -0.74
N PRO A 144 -23.19 14.18 -0.79
CA PRO A 144 -22.65 15.18 -1.70
C PRO A 144 -21.17 15.38 -1.37
N LEU A 145 -20.39 15.85 -2.36
CA LEU A 145 -19.02 16.27 -2.11
C LEU A 145 -19.02 17.36 -1.03
N SER A 146 -18.10 17.26 -0.06
CA SER A 146 -17.92 18.30 0.96
C SER A 146 -17.48 19.58 0.29
N THR A 147 -18.38 20.56 0.24
CA THR A 147 -18.09 21.91 -0.27
C THR A 147 -17.28 22.69 0.75
N ASP A 148 -15.99 22.37 0.86
CA ASP A 148 -15.00 23.26 1.43
C ASP A 148 -15.00 24.53 0.58
N LYS A 149 -15.62 25.58 1.13
CA LYS A 149 -15.93 26.81 0.39
C LYS A 149 -14.65 27.62 0.23
N PRO A 150 -14.23 27.99 -1.00
CA PRO A 150 -13.06 28.83 -1.17
C PRO A 150 -13.31 30.19 -0.51
N SER A 151 -12.41 30.57 0.40
CA SER A 151 -12.28 31.96 0.85
C SER A 151 -11.31 32.66 -0.10
N ASP A 152 -11.64 33.90 -0.45
CA ASP A 152 -10.93 34.63 -1.51
C ASP A 152 -9.45 34.91 -1.19
N SER A 153 -8.71 35.19 -2.25
CA SER A 153 -7.25 35.34 -2.20
C SER A 153 -6.78 36.53 -1.36
N SER A 154 -6.02 36.22 -0.32
CA SER A 154 -4.83 37.00 0.00
C SER A 154 -3.63 36.06 -0.01
N VAL A 155 -2.78 36.19 -1.04
CA VAL A 155 -1.43 35.59 -1.01
C VAL A 155 -0.54 36.51 -0.17
N PRO A 156 -0.02 36.01 0.96
CA PRO A 156 1.39 36.17 1.24
C PRO A 156 2.20 34.95 0.84
N THR A 157 3.41 35.18 0.33
CA THR A 157 4.43 34.18 0.04
C THR A 157 4.90 33.49 1.33
N ASP A 158 5.25 32.20 1.22
CA ASP A 158 6.03 31.40 2.19
C ASP A 158 5.63 31.46 3.67
N GLN A 159 5.01 30.38 4.18
CA GLN A 159 5.73 29.42 5.03
C GLN A 159 4.86 28.22 5.46
N SER A 160 5.53 27.06 5.55
CA SER A 160 5.19 25.89 6.39
C SER A 160 3.75 25.32 6.37
N MET A 161 3.61 24.12 5.82
CA MET A 161 2.99 22.99 6.55
C MET A 161 3.34 21.62 5.91
N ASN A 162 4.63 21.40 5.65
CA ASN A 162 5.20 20.13 6.14
C ASN A 162 5.15 20.20 7.69
N LYS A 163 5.12 19.07 8.38
CA LYS A 163 5.57 19.00 9.77
C LYS A 163 7.01 18.49 9.77
N PRO A 164 8.02 19.34 9.50
CA PRO A 164 9.39 18.88 9.29
C PRO A 164 10.01 18.26 10.54
N SER A 165 9.50 18.57 11.74
CA SER A 165 10.09 18.15 13.02
C SER A 165 10.44 16.67 13.09
N ASP A 166 9.61 15.80 12.52
CA ASP A 166 9.73 14.35 12.73
C ASP A 166 10.61 13.67 11.66
N LEU A 167 10.83 14.34 10.51
CA LEU A 167 11.71 13.88 9.43
C LEU A 167 13.09 14.54 9.49
N ASP A 168 13.16 15.83 9.84
CA ASP A 168 14.41 16.54 10.09
C ASP A 168 15.12 15.96 11.34
N GLU A 169 14.35 15.52 12.36
CA GLU A 169 14.90 14.80 13.51
C GLU A 169 15.43 13.41 13.11
N ALA A 170 14.72 12.67 12.25
CA ALA A 170 15.20 11.39 11.72
C ALA A 170 16.50 11.55 10.91
N GLU A 171 16.56 12.48 9.95
CA GLU A 171 17.78 12.76 9.18
C GLU A 171 18.92 13.24 10.09
N SER A 172 18.60 14.03 11.12
CA SER A 172 19.56 14.45 12.14
C SER A 172 20.05 13.28 13.02
N ILE A 173 19.27 12.21 13.21
CA ILE A 173 19.69 10.99 13.89
C ILE A 173 20.54 10.12 12.95
N TYR A 174 20.16 9.98 11.68
CA TYR A 174 20.91 9.26 10.64
C TYR A 174 22.35 9.79 10.51
N ILE A 175 22.50 11.10 10.30
CA ILE A 175 23.82 11.74 10.13
C ILE A 175 24.69 11.61 11.40
N LYS A 176 24.08 11.65 12.60
CA LYS A 176 24.80 11.37 13.86
C LYS A 176 25.26 9.92 13.94
N ALA A 177 24.42 8.96 13.54
CA ALA A 177 24.74 7.53 13.54
C ALA A 177 25.88 7.20 12.57
N GLU A 178 25.83 7.70 11.32
CA GLU A 178 26.93 7.52 10.36
C GLU A 178 28.25 8.12 10.86
N SER A 179 28.21 9.36 11.37
CA SER A 179 29.38 10.06 11.89
C SER A 179 30.02 9.31 13.07
N PHE A 180 29.19 8.79 13.98
CA PHE A 180 29.63 7.97 15.11
C PHE A 180 30.27 6.67 14.63
N LEU A 181 29.62 5.90 13.75
CA LEU A 181 30.18 4.65 13.20
C LEU A 181 31.52 4.87 12.47
N LYS A 182 31.65 5.99 11.74
CA LYS A 182 32.88 6.40 11.06
C LYS A 182 34.03 6.75 12.02
N SER A 183 33.72 7.12 13.27
CA SER A 183 34.72 7.47 14.29
C SER A 183 35.36 6.26 14.99
N ILE A 184 34.63 5.14 15.08
CA ILE A 184 35.02 3.94 15.86
C ILE A 184 36.13 3.13 15.17
N SER A 185 36.21 3.19 13.84
CA SER A 185 37.01 2.27 13.00
C SER A 185 38.54 2.53 13.01
N LYS A 186 39.15 2.73 14.19
CA LYS A 186 40.61 2.76 14.40
C LYS A 186 41.03 1.65 15.36
N GLU A 187 42.17 1.02 15.07
CA GLU A 187 42.50 -0.34 15.52
C GLU A 187 42.81 -0.49 17.03
N PRO A 188 42.46 -1.64 17.64
CA PRO A 188 43.07 -2.16 18.86
C PRO A 188 44.24 -3.13 18.56
N THR A 189 45.31 -3.10 19.36
CA THR A 189 46.52 -3.94 19.19
C THR A 189 46.53 -5.22 20.04
N THR A 190 47.32 -6.21 19.61
CA THR A 190 47.45 -7.57 20.16
C THR A 190 48.67 -7.77 21.07
N SER A 191 48.68 -8.79 21.95
CA SER A 191 49.88 -9.63 22.26
C SER A 191 49.61 -10.80 23.24
N VAL A 192 50.30 -11.92 22.97
CA VAL A 192 50.48 -13.20 23.72
C VAL A 192 51.58 -13.08 24.82
N PHE A 193 51.91 -14.03 25.71
CA PHE A 193 52.08 -15.52 25.61
C PHE A 193 51.91 -16.31 26.93
N ASP A 194 51.78 -17.64 26.80
CA ASP A 194 51.84 -18.69 27.83
C ASP A 194 53.26 -19.00 28.38
N ALA A 195 53.38 -19.76 29.50
CA ALA A 195 54.49 -20.71 29.78
C ALA A 195 54.21 -21.64 31.00
N LYS A 196 55.12 -22.58 31.34
CA LYS A 196 54.82 -23.79 32.15
C LYS A 196 56.05 -24.43 32.87
N CYS A 197 55.77 -25.22 33.93
CA CYS A 197 56.52 -26.40 34.46
C CYS A 197 57.61 -26.32 35.58
N ALA A 198 57.39 -27.20 36.59
CA ALA A 198 58.34 -28.14 37.26
C ALA A 198 59.01 -27.79 38.63
N VAL A 199 59.19 -28.84 39.46
CA VAL A 199 59.61 -28.88 40.89
C VAL A 199 60.35 -30.21 41.15
N PRO A 200 61.27 -30.34 42.15
CA PRO A 200 60.92 -31.15 43.35
C PRO A 200 61.74 -30.94 44.68
N LEU A 201 61.05 -30.97 45.84
CA LEU A 201 61.49 -31.57 47.15
C LEU A 201 62.69 -30.90 47.89
N ILE A 202 63.10 -31.15 49.16
CA ILE A 202 62.70 -31.94 50.37
C ILE A 202 63.46 -31.31 51.59
N GLU A 203 63.26 -31.54 52.90
CA GLU A 203 62.12 -31.76 53.81
C GLU A 203 62.64 -31.62 55.28
N ASP A 204 61.94 -30.89 56.15
CA ASP A 204 62.03 -30.78 57.65
C ASP A 204 60.92 -29.78 58.07
N VAL A 205 60.47 -29.67 59.33
CA VAL A 205 59.24 -28.87 59.65
C VAL A 205 59.37 -27.38 59.30
N ALA A 206 60.53 -26.75 59.56
CA ALA A 206 60.79 -25.38 59.09
C ALA A 206 60.99 -25.34 57.57
N SER A 207 61.68 -26.34 57.02
CA SER A 207 61.85 -26.52 55.57
C SER A 207 60.54 -26.89 54.85
N SER A 208 59.47 -27.29 55.55
CA SER A 208 58.18 -27.70 55.00
C SER A 208 57.24 -26.51 54.91
N ALA A 209 57.25 -25.63 55.91
CA ALA A 209 56.72 -24.27 55.75
C ALA A 209 57.44 -23.52 54.62
N LYS A 210 58.76 -23.73 54.47
CA LYS A 210 59.57 -23.16 53.38
C LYS A 210 59.31 -23.82 52.02
N GLU A 211 59.23 -25.14 51.93
CA GLU A 211 58.98 -25.90 50.68
C GLU A 211 57.57 -25.63 50.17
N ARG A 212 56.58 -25.56 51.06
CA ARG A 212 55.21 -25.12 50.76
C ARG A 212 55.16 -23.65 50.36
N PHE A 213 56.03 -22.80 50.92
CA PHE A 213 56.19 -21.40 50.47
C PHE A 213 56.85 -21.32 49.09
N ASP A 214 57.92 -22.08 48.85
CA ASP A 214 58.67 -22.15 47.59
C ASP A 214 57.78 -22.76 46.47
N GLU A 215 56.88 -23.68 46.80
CA GLU A 215 55.79 -24.16 45.95
C GLU A 215 54.77 -23.04 45.65
N LEU A 216 54.17 -22.43 46.69
CA LEU A 216 53.13 -21.41 46.53
C LEU A 216 53.62 -20.13 45.84
N ILE A 217 54.88 -19.72 46.04
CA ILE A 217 55.46 -18.53 45.37
C ILE A 217 55.78 -18.80 43.90
N SER A 218 55.83 -20.07 43.47
CA SER A 218 55.95 -20.46 42.06
C SER A 218 54.60 -20.42 41.30
N PHE A 219 53.48 -20.26 42.01
CA PHE A 219 52.16 -20.25 41.38
C PHE A 219 51.92 -18.94 40.60
N PRO A 220 51.29 -19.01 39.41
CA PRO A 220 50.69 -17.84 38.79
C PRO A 220 49.72 -17.14 39.74
N LEU A 221 49.66 -15.81 39.69
CA LEU A 221 48.86 -15.01 40.63
C LEU A 221 47.37 -15.40 40.58
N ASP A 222 46.85 -15.73 39.39
CA ASP A 222 45.50 -16.29 39.18
C ASP A 222 45.20 -17.54 40.02
N ASN A 223 46.21 -18.39 40.28
CA ASN A 223 46.09 -19.59 41.11
C ASN A 223 46.34 -19.30 42.60
N LEU A 224 47.26 -18.38 42.91
CA LEU A 224 47.64 -18.00 44.27
C LEU A 224 46.52 -17.24 45.00
N VAL A 225 45.59 -16.65 44.24
CA VAL A 225 44.40 -15.94 44.73
C VAL A 225 43.21 -16.89 45.03
N ASP A 226 43.35 -18.21 44.83
CA ASP A 226 42.38 -19.17 45.41
C ASP A 226 42.43 -19.07 46.95
N PRO A 227 41.28 -19.02 47.67
CA PRO A 227 41.27 -18.84 49.11
C PRO A 227 42.09 -19.87 49.91
N LYS A 228 42.30 -21.09 49.40
CA LYS A 228 43.14 -22.10 50.05
C LYS A 228 44.62 -21.81 49.88
N HIS A 229 45.04 -21.34 48.70
CA HIS A 229 46.42 -20.97 48.43
C HIS A 229 46.78 -19.64 49.11
N GLU A 230 45.87 -18.67 49.12
CA GLU A 230 45.99 -17.42 49.87
C GLU A 230 46.14 -17.70 51.37
N THR A 231 45.25 -18.52 51.95
CA THR A 231 45.34 -18.90 53.38
C THR A 231 46.63 -19.65 53.68
N ALA A 232 47.01 -20.65 52.87
CA ALA A 232 48.24 -21.40 53.07
C ALA A 232 49.50 -20.53 52.92
N MET A 233 49.51 -19.55 52.01
CA MET A 233 50.60 -18.59 51.84
C MET A 233 50.71 -17.65 53.05
N ILE A 234 49.57 -17.16 53.55
CA ILE A 234 49.50 -16.36 54.79
C ILE A 234 50.01 -17.18 55.98
N GLU A 235 49.61 -18.45 56.13
CA GLU A 235 50.08 -19.36 57.18
C GLU A 235 51.58 -19.62 57.09
N CYS A 236 52.12 -19.91 55.90
CA CYS A 236 53.55 -20.06 55.68
C CYS A 236 54.32 -18.77 56.02
N LEU A 237 53.87 -17.60 55.57
CA LEU A 237 54.48 -16.32 55.87
C LEU A 237 54.45 -15.98 57.38
N HIS A 238 53.42 -16.42 58.11
CA HIS A 238 53.42 -16.33 59.57
C HIS A 238 54.47 -17.26 60.20
N MET A 239 54.49 -18.55 59.84
CA MET A 239 55.45 -19.53 60.38
C MET A 239 56.91 -19.16 60.09
N LEU A 240 57.19 -18.58 58.91
CA LEU A 240 58.52 -18.12 58.51
C LEU A 240 58.97 -16.87 59.28
N VAL A 241 58.06 -15.91 59.53
CA VAL A 241 58.37 -14.72 60.35
C VAL A 241 58.54 -15.07 61.85
N ASP A 242 57.86 -16.11 62.34
CA ASP A 242 58.11 -16.63 63.69
C ASP A 242 59.46 -17.39 63.80
N ARG A 243 60.22 -17.53 62.70
CA ARG A 243 61.49 -18.27 62.61
C ARG A 243 62.59 -17.55 61.81
N LEU A 244 62.57 -16.22 61.75
CA LEU A 244 63.54 -15.41 60.97
C LEU A 244 65.01 -15.71 61.28
N SER A 245 65.36 -16.20 62.48
CA SER A 245 66.72 -16.59 62.86
C SER A 245 67.28 -17.80 62.11
N LEU A 246 66.49 -18.46 61.26
CA LEU A 246 66.94 -19.52 60.34
C LEU A 246 67.37 -18.99 58.96
N PHE A 247 67.26 -17.69 58.73
CA PHE A 247 67.51 -17.03 57.45
C PHE A 247 68.62 -15.98 57.57
N SER A 248 69.20 -15.54 56.44
CA SER A 248 70.12 -14.40 56.45
C SER A 248 69.37 -13.09 56.72
N ASP A 249 70.07 -12.05 57.21
CA ASP A 249 69.47 -10.74 57.49
C ASP A 249 68.71 -10.15 56.28
N GLU A 250 69.13 -10.46 55.05
CA GLU A 250 68.46 -9.98 53.83
C GLU A 250 67.21 -10.81 53.49
N GLN A 251 67.29 -12.13 53.62
CA GLN A 251 66.13 -13.02 53.48
C GLN A 251 65.07 -12.72 54.55
N ALA A 252 65.49 -12.42 55.78
CA ALA A 252 64.59 -12.10 56.88
C ALA A 252 63.82 -10.78 56.64
N LYS A 253 64.48 -9.76 56.06
CA LYS A 253 63.81 -8.54 55.59
C LYS A 253 62.77 -8.85 54.52
N GLU A 254 63.14 -9.64 53.51
CA GLU A 254 62.25 -9.87 52.36
C GLU A 254 61.04 -10.74 52.72
N ILE A 255 61.20 -11.76 53.57
CA ILE A 255 60.08 -12.54 54.14
C ILE A 255 59.13 -11.61 54.93
N THR A 256 59.68 -10.70 55.75
CA THR A 256 58.88 -9.74 56.54
C THR A 256 58.16 -8.73 55.64
N ARG A 257 58.84 -8.23 54.60
CA ARG A 257 58.29 -7.34 53.57
C ARG A 257 57.16 -8.01 52.80
N LEU A 258 57.36 -9.26 52.35
CA LEU A 258 56.36 -10.02 51.63
C LEU A 258 55.14 -10.31 52.50
N ARG A 259 55.31 -10.67 53.78
CA ARG A 259 54.18 -10.81 54.73
C ARG A 259 53.34 -9.52 54.83
N ALA A 260 53.98 -8.35 54.79
CA ALA A 260 53.27 -7.07 54.84
C ALA A 260 52.59 -6.68 53.50
N LEU A 261 53.20 -7.01 52.36
CA LEU A 261 52.68 -6.64 51.03
C LEU A 261 51.68 -7.64 50.45
N PHE A 262 51.78 -8.93 50.78
CA PHE A 262 51.00 -9.99 50.14
C PHE A 262 49.47 -9.76 50.17
N PRO A 263 48.83 -9.38 51.29
CA PRO A 263 47.39 -9.10 51.30
C PRO A 263 47.00 -7.93 50.38
N THR A 264 47.87 -6.92 50.26
CA THR A 264 47.65 -5.77 49.38
C THR A 264 47.74 -6.18 47.92
N ILE A 265 48.76 -6.98 47.54
CA ILE A 265 48.94 -7.51 46.18
C ILE A 265 47.75 -8.36 45.75
N ILE A 266 47.25 -9.23 46.64
CA ILE A 266 46.07 -10.07 46.37
C ILE A 266 44.82 -9.19 46.17
N GLN A 267 44.61 -8.17 47.00
CA GLN A 267 43.47 -7.26 46.88
C GLN A 267 43.55 -6.41 45.60
N GLU A 268 44.68 -5.78 45.31
CA GLU A 268 44.90 -5.00 44.08
C GLU A 268 44.70 -5.86 42.81
N TRP A 269 45.09 -7.14 42.84
CA TRP A 269 44.79 -8.08 41.76
C TRP A 269 43.30 -8.38 41.64
N ARG A 270 42.60 -8.67 42.76
CA ARG A 270 41.14 -8.92 42.76
C ARG A 270 40.39 -7.72 42.17
N ASP A 271 40.75 -6.51 42.58
CA ASP A 271 40.14 -5.27 42.08
C ASP A 271 40.46 -5.05 40.59
N SER A 272 41.71 -5.28 40.16
CA SER A 272 42.12 -5.18 38.76
C SER A 272 41.39 -6.19 37.85
N VAL A 273 41.18 -7.42 38.32
CA VAL A 273 40.42 -8.44 37.60
C VAL A 273 38.94 -8.10 37.53
N GLN A 274 38.36 -7.57 38.61
CA GLN A 274 36.97 -7.11 38.62
C GLN A 274 36.75 -5.96 37.61
N VAL A 275 37.68 -5.01 37.54
CA VAL A 275 37.68 -3.94 36.52
C VAL A 275 37.81 -4.54 35.11
N LYS A 276 38.74 -5.48 34.88
CA LYS A 276 38.94 -6.17 33.59
C LYS A 276 37.66 -6.86 33.10
N VAL A 277 36.99 -7.63 33.97
CA VAL A 277 35.72 -8.32 33.66
C VAL A 277 34.59 -7.32 33.38
N SER A 278 34.50 -6.24 34.16
CA SER A 278 33.54 -5.15 33.91
C SER A 278 33.76 -4.50 32.53
N CYS A 279 35.00 -4.18 32.19
CA CYS A 279 35.36 -3.62 30.88
C CYS A 279 35.06 -4.59 29.73
N GLN A 280 35.33 -5.89 29.87
CA GLN A 280 34.98 -6.90 28.87
C GLN A 280 33.45 -7.00 28.66
N SER A 281 32.67 -6.95 29.75
CA SER A 281 31.20 -6.93 29.68
C SER A 281 30.68 -5.69 28.91
N LEU A 282 31.23 -4.51 29.23
CA LEU A 282 30.90 -3.25 28.55
C LEU A 282 31.27 -3.28 27.06
N LEU A 283 32.47 -3.74 26.71
CA LEU A 283 32.90 -3.90 25.31
C LEU A 283 31.97 -4.84 24.53
N SER A 284 31.64 -6.02 25.09
CA SER A 284 30.70 -6.95 24.45
C SER A 284 29.26 -6.41 24.32
N THR A 285 28.92 -5.36 25.05
CA THR A 285 27.62 -4.66 24.98
C THR A 285 27.68 -3.53 23.95
N PHE A 286 28.81 -2.82 23.89
CA PHE A 286 29.12 -1.83 22.87
C PHE A 286 29.13 -2.44 21.47
N GLU A 287 29.85 -3.55 21.25
CA GLU A 287 29.90 -4.27 19.97
C GLU A 287 28.51 -4.70 19.48
N LYS A 288 27.65 -5.21 20.36
CA LYS A 288 26.26 -5.56 20.03
C LYS A 288 25.47 -4.32 19.60
N THR A 289 25.62 -3.21 20.33
CA THR A 289 24.94 -1.94 20.05
C THR A 289 25.42 -1.33 18.73
N GLU A 290 26.72 -1.37 18.45
CA GLU A 290 27.32 -0.90 17.21
C GLU A 290 26.85 -1.72 16.00
N ASN A 291 26.75 -3.04 16.13
CA ASN A 291 26.22 -3.92 15.07
C ASN A 291 24.72 -3.68 14.81
N LEU A 292 23.92 -3.42 15.85
CA LEU A 292 22.53 -3.01 15.69
C LEU A 292 22.43 -1.67 14.95
N LEU A 293 23.24 -0.67 15.33
CA LEU A 293 23.29 0.64 14.68
C LEU A 293 23.70 0.55 13.20
N LYS A 294 24.70 -0.28 12.87
CA LYS A 294 25.10 -0.62 11.49
C LYS A 294 23.96 -1.26 10.69
N GLY A 295 23.06 -2.01 11.35
CA GLY A 295 21.85 -2.57 10.74
C GLY A 295 20.78 -1.51 10.49
N SER A 296 20.52 -0.64 11.46
CA SER A 296 19.55 0.47 11.36
C SER A 296 19.91 1.43 10.22
N VAL A 297 21.15 1.92 10.17
CA VAL A 297 21.62 2.85 9.11
C VAL A 297 21.42 2.26 7.71
N LYS A 298 21.75 0.97 7.50
CA LYS A 298 21.51 0.28 6.21
C LYS A 298 20.03 0.13 5.87
N THR A 299 19.17 0.00 6.87
CA THR A 299 17.73 -0.11 6.67
C THR A 299 17.14 1.24 6.26
N GLU A 300 17.61 2.33 6.87
CA GLU A 300 17.18 3.70 6.56
C GLU A 300 17.61 4.14 5.15
N GLU A 301 18.85 3.86 4.74
CA GLU A 301 19.30 4.10 3.35
C GLU A 301 18.46 3.30 2.34
N GLY A 302 18.10 2.05 2.66
CA GLY A 302 17.17 1.25 1.84
C GLY A 302 15.77 1.86 1.71
N ILE A 303 15.28 2.52 2.77
CA ILE A 303 14.00 3.26 2.76
C ILE A 303 14.11 4.54 1.92
N LYS A 304 15.22 5.29 2.04
CA LYS A 304 15.49 6.50 1.24
C LYS A 304 15.45 6.20 -0.27
N ILE A 305 16.10 5.13 -0.70
CA ILE A 305 16.09 4.68 -2.11
C ILE A 305 14.66 4.35 -2.59
N GLN A 306 13.89 3.57 -1.81
CA GLN A 306 12.52 3.21 -2.17
C GLN A 306 11.58 4.43 -2.23
N LEU A 307 11.79 5.44 -1.38
CA LEU A 307 11.01 6.66 -1.36
C LEU A 307 11.23 7.50 -2.62
N GLU A 308 12.48 7.63 -3.09
CA GLU A 308 12.78 8.35 -4.33
C GLU A 308 12.28 7.58 -5.58
N GLU A 309 12.37 6.23 -5.61
CA GLU A 309 11.74 5.41 -6.65
C GLU A 309 10.22 5.63 -6.74
N LEU A 310 9.53 5.67 -5.60
CA LEU A 310 8.08 5.90 -5.55
C LEU A 310 7.71 7.30 -6.03
N LYS A 311 8.49 8.31 -5.66
CA LYS A 311 8.33 9.72 -6.06
C LYS A 311 8.54 9.92 -7.56
N ILE A 312 9.51 9.22 -8.18
CA ILE A 312 9.68 9.19 -9.64
C ILE A 312 8.45 8.56 -10.30
N ARG A 313 7.95 7.44 -9.77
CA ARG A 313 6.75 6.75 -10.27
C ARG A 313 5.49 7.61 -10.12
N GLU A 314 5.39 8.41 -9.07
CA GLU A 314 4.30 9.37 -8.86
C GLU A 314 4.30 10.49 -9.93
N GLN A 315 5.47 10.98 -10.34
CA GLN A 315 5.58 11.98 -11.40
C GLN A 315 5.21 11.40 -12.77
N GLU A 316 5.66 10.18 -13.09
CA GLU A 316 5.30 9.47 -14.33
C GLU A 316 3.78 9.24 -14.42
N LEU A 317 3.14 8.75 -13.35
CA LEU A 317 1.69 8.53 -13.32
C LEU A 317 0.90 9.85 -13.46
N LYS A 318 1.39 10.97 -12.91
CA LYS A 318 0.79 12.30 -13.12
C LYS A 318 0.84 12.72 -14.59
N ALA A 319 1.98 12.51 -15.27
CA ALA A 319 2.13 12.83 -16.69
C ALA A 319 1.22 11.95 -17.58
N GLN A 320 1.10 10.66 -17.27
CA GLN A 320 0.17 9.76 -17.97
C GLN A 320 -1.31 10.15 -17.76
N LEU A 321 -1.68 10.56 -16.55
CA LEU A 321 -3.03 11.05 -16.24
C LEU A 321 -3.35 12.35 -17.00
N GLU A 322 -2.41 13.29 -17.09
CA GLU A 322 -2.56 14.52 -17.88
C GLU A 322 -2.71 14.22 -19.38
N ALA A 323 -1.92 13.28 -19.92
CA ALA A 323 -2.06 12.85 -21.32
C ALA A 323 -3.44 12.25 -21.61
N LEU A 324 -3.95 11.39 -20.73
CA LEU A 324 -5.30 10.80 -20.86
C LEU A 324 -6.42 11.84 -20.73
N GLN A 325 -6.27 12.83 -19.86
CA GLN A 325 -7.24 13.93 -19.73
C GLN A 325 -7.28 14.81 -20.99
N ASN A 326 -6.12 15.11 -21.58
CA ASN A 326 -6.03 15.87 -22.82
C ASN A 326 -6.66 15.11 -24.01
N GLU A 327 -6.42 13.80 -24.12
CA GLU A 327 -7.04 12.94 -25.13
C GLU A 327 -8.57 12.82 -24.95
N SER A 328 -9.04 12.67 -23.70
CA SER A 328 -10.47 12.70 -23.39
C SER A 328 -11.13 13.99 -23.87
N GLN A 329 -10.56 15.15 -23.53
CA GLN A 329 -11.05 16.45 -24.00
C GLN A 329 -11.00 16.62 -25.53
N ARG A 330 -10.08 15.96 -26.24
CA ARG A 330 -10.03 15.95 -27.70
C ARG A 330 -11.24 15.18 -28.27
N LEU A 331 -11.44 13.95 -27.80
CA LEU A 331 -12.53 13.08 -28.24
C LEU A 331 -13.92 13.67 -27.92
N GLU A 332 -14.08 14.42 -26.82
CA GLU A 332 -15.33 15.12 -26.53
C GLU A 332 -15.64 16.25 -27.53
N LYS A 333 -14.63 17.01 -27.96
CA LYS A 333 -14.78 18.06 -28.98
C LYS A 333 -15.13 17.46 -30.34
N GLU A 334 -14.48 16.35 -30.70
CA GLU A 334 -14.79 15.59 -31.93
C GLU A 334 -16.21 15.02 -31.90
N ARG A 335 -16.63 14.41 -30.79
CA ARG A 335 -18.01 13.92 -30.58
C ARG A 335 -19.05 15.03 -30.72
N LEU A 336 -18.76 16.21 -30.18
CA LEU A 336 -19.66 17.37 -30.27
C LEU A 336 -19.79 17.88 -31.72
N GLU A 337 -18.70 17.90 -32.50
CA GLU A 337 -18.73 18.34 -33.89
C GLU A 337 -19.48 17.35 -34.78
N VAL A 338 -19.21 16.04 -34.64
CA VAL A 338 -19.96 14.97 -35.32
C VAL A 338 -21.46 15.03 -34.98
N SER A 339 -21.81 15.38 -33.73
CA SER A 339 -23.21 15.57 -33.33
C SER A 339 -23.89 16.72 -34.07
N LYS A 340 -23.22 17.85 -34.32
CA LYS A 340 -23.77 18.98 -35.11
C LYS A 340 -23.99 18.57 -36.57
N GLN A 341 -22.99 17.91 -37.16
CA GLN A 341 -23.07 17.43 -38.54
C GLN A 341 -24.22 16.42 -38.72
N THR A 342 -24.38 15.51 -37.76
CA THR A 342 -25.49 14.53 -37.73
C THR A 342 -26.85 15.23 -37.64
N GLN A 343 -27.00 16.24 -36.78
CA GLN A 343 -28.23 17.04 -36.68
C GLN A 343 -28.58 17.77 -37.98
N HIS A 344 -27.58 18.34 -38.67
CA HIS A 344 -27.81 19.02 -39.95
C HIS A 344 -28.24 18.04 -41.06
N ILE A 345 -27.60 16.88 -41.15
CA ILE A 345 -27.95 15.82 -42.11
C ILE A 345 -29.36 15.28 -41.83
N TYR A 346 -29.72 15.09 -40.55
CA TYR A 346 -31.05 14.63 -40.16
C TYR A 346 -32.15 15.62 -40.57
N ALA A 347 -31.99 16.92 -40.28
CA ALA A 347 -32.95 17.94 -40.68
C ALA A 347 -33.13 18.04 -42.21
N LEU A 348 -32.04 17.87 -42.98
CA LEU A 348 -32.11 17.81 -44.44
C LEU A 348 -32.90 16.57 -44.92
N ALA A 349 -32.74 15.43 -44.25
CA ALA A 349 -33.45 14.20 -44.58
C ALA A 349 -34.95 14.29 -44.25
N GLU A 350 -35.34 14.93 -43.14
CA GLU A 350 -36.75 15.22 -42.83
C GLU A 350 -37.39 16.14 -43.90
N GLU A 351 -36.69 17.20 -44.31
CA GLU A 351 -37.18 18.11 -45.36
C GLU A 351 -37.33 17.40 -46.72
N GLN A 352 -36.47 16.42 -47.02
CA GLN A 352 -36.58 15.59 -48.22
C GLN A 352 -37.72 14.57 -48.13
N ALA A 353 -37.93 13.93 -46.98
CA ALA A 353 -39.00 12.95 -46.78
C ALA A 353 -40.40 13.57 -47.04
N VAL A 354 -40.66 14.76 -46.48
CA VAL A 354 -41.93 15.49 -46.69
C VAL A 354 -42.13 15.86 -48.17
N LYS A 355 -41.05 16.18 -48.90
CA LYS A 355 -41.11 16.45 -50.35
C LYS A 355 -41.38 15.19 -51.17
N ILE A 356 -40.88 14.03 -50.75
CA ILE A 356 -41.13 12.74 -51.40
C ILE A 356 -42.59 12.33 -51.23
N GLU A 357 -43.13 12.35 -50.00
CA GLU A 357 -44.53 12.01 -49.71
C GLU A 357 -45.51 12.86 -50.53
N GLY A 358 -45.24 14.16 -50.68
CA GLY A 358 -46.00 15.05 -51.58
C GLY A 358 -45.92 14.66 -53.06
N LYS A 359 -44.76 14.17 -53.52
CA LYS A 359 -44.57 13.72 -54.91
C LYS A 359 -45.12 12.32 -55.19
N GLU A 360 -45.17 11.44 -54.21
CA GLU A 360 -45.85 10.15 -54.34
C GLU A 360 -47.37 10.33 -54.55
N MET A 361 -48.00 11.29 -53.86
CA MET A 361 -49.39 11.67 -54.12
C MET A 361 -49.61 12.29 -55.51
N GLU A 362 -48.71 13.15 -55.98
CA GLU A 362 -48.76 13.67 -57.37
C GLU A 362 -48.60 12.54 -58.40
N LEU A 363 -47.67 11.61 -58.18
CA LEU A 363 -47.39 10.48 -59.05
C LEU A 363 -48.61 9.56 -59.18
N ALA A 364 -49.18 9.12 -58.06
CA ALA A 364 -50.41 8.31 -58.07
C ALA A 364 -51.57 9.04 -58.77
N GLY A 365 -51.68 10.36 -58.60
CA GLY A 365 -52.66 11.19 -59.32
C GLY A 365 -52.41 11.30 -60.83
N ALA A 366 -51.17 11.14 -61.29
CA ALA A 366 -50.80 11.11 -62.70
C ALA A 366 -50.96 9.71 -63.31
N GLU A 367 -50.63 8.65 -62.59
CA GLU A 367 -50.80 7.25 -63.01
C GLU A 367 -52.27 6.91 -63.28
N ASN A 368 -53.17 7.28 -62.36
CA ASN A 368 -54.61 7.10 -62.56
C ASN A 368 -55.11 7.78 -63.84
N LYS A 369 -54.71 9.05 -64.08
CA LYS A 369 -55.04 9.78 -65.32
C LYS A 369 -54.45 9.11 -66.57
N LEU A 370 -53.29 8.46 -66.45
CA LEU A 370 -52.66 7.76 -67.56
C LEU A 370 -53.44 6.48 -67.91
N GLU A 371 -53.96 5.74 -66.93
CA GLU A 371 -54.88 4.61 -67.15
C GLU A 371 -56.23 5.06 -67.74
N ASP A 372 -56.81 6.15 -67.24
CA ASP A 372 -57.99 6.76 -67.86
C ASP A 372 -57.76 7.09 -69.34
N LEU A 373 -56.62 7.71 -69.68
CA LEU A 373 -56.26 8.04 -71.05
C LEU A 373 -56.00 6.80 -71.92
N LYS A 374 -55.33 5.75 -71.38
CA LYS A 374 -55.16 4.45 -72.06
C LYS A 374 -56.51 3.80 -72.37
N SER A 375 -57.43 3.80 -71.39
CA SER A 375 -58.78 3.24 -71.51
C SER A 375 -59.62 3.98 -72.57
N ASN A 376 -59.64 5.32 -72.50
CA ASN A 376 -60.32 6.16 -73.49
C ASN A 376 -59.74 5.97 -74.90
N TRP A 377 -58.41 5.91 -75.06
CA TRP A 377 -57.76 5.65 -76.34
C TRP A 377 -58.10 4.27 -76.91
N ALA A 378 -58.16 3.24 -76.05
CA ALA A 378 -58.60 1.91 -76.46
C ALA A 378 -60.05 1.93 -76.98
N SER A 379 -60.95 2.66 -76.32
CA SER A 379 -62.33 2.84 -76.79
C SER A 379 -62.38 3.52 -78.16
N VAL A 380 -61.72 4.67 -78.34
CA VAL A 380 -61.65 5.38 -79.63
C VAL A 380 -61.11 4.46 -80.74
N LYS A 381 -60.07 3.68 -80.46
CA LYS A 381 -59.49 2.72 -81.41
C LYS A 381 -60.49 1.63 -81.83
N THR A 382 -61.37 1.16 -80.94
CA THR A 382 -62.42 0.19 -81.30
C THR A 382 -63.58 0.78 -82.11
N VAL A 383 -63.79 2.09 -82.07
CA VAL A 383 -64.78 2.79 -82.91
C VAL A 383 -64.22 3.03 -84.32
N SER A 384 -62.99 3.52 -84.42
CA SER A 384 -62.38 3.88 -85.71
C SER A 384 -62.14 2.71 -86.66
N PHE A 385 -62.17 1.46 -86.18
CA PHE A 385 -62.06 0.24 -86.99
C PHE A 385 -63.43 -0.42 -87.31
N LYS A 386 -64.55 0.24 -87.00
CA LYS A 386 -65.92 -0.24 -87.28
C LYS A 386 -66.67 0.58 -88.35
N HIS A 387 -65.96 1.43 -89.10
CA HIS A 387 -66.44 1.98 -90.36
C HIS A 387 -65.53 1.54 -91.51
N GLU A 388 -66.20 1.33 -92.63
CA GLU A 388 -65.82 0.60 -93.84
C GLU A 388 -64.45 0.94 -94.43
N ILE A 389 -63.81 -0.05 -95.07
CA ILE A 389 -63.74 -0.07 -96.55
C ILE A 389 -64.03 -1.49 -97.05
N PHE A 390 -65.00 -1.59 -97.98
CA PHE A 390 -65.18 -2.71 -98.90
C PHE A 390 -64.88 -2.16 -100.31
N GLY A 391 -64.22 -2.95 -101.18
CA GLY A 391 -64.09 -2.61 -102.61
C GLY A 391 -62.68 -2.24 -103.09
N SER A 392 -62.27 -2.90 -104.17
CA SER A 392 -60.94 -2.82 -104.78
C SER A 392 -60.80 -1.68 -105.80
N GLN A 393 -59.60 -1.08 -105.94
CA GLN A 393 -58.71 -1.29 -107.11
C GLN A 393 -57.40 -0.47 -107.04
N HIS A 394 -56.45 -0.85 -107.90
CA HIS A 394 -55.10 -0.33 -108.14
C HIS A 394 -54.77 1.12 -107.72
N LEU A 395 -53.67 1.28 -106.97
CA LEU A 395 -52.47 1.97 -107.47
C LEU A 395 -51.21 1.56 -106.67
N TYR A 396 -50.03 1.83 -107.23
CA TYR A 396 -48.72 1.32 -106.76
C TYR A 396 -47.84 2.45 -106.18
N PHE A 397 -46.82 2.08 -105.40
CA PHE A 397 -45.79 2.92 -104.76
C PHE A 397 -46.22 3.83 -103.58
N GLY A 398 -45.34 3.90 -102.58
CA GLY A 398 -45.45 4.80 -101.40
C GLY A 398 -44.87 4.22 -100.10
N GLY A 399 -45.05 2.92 -99.86
CA GLY A 399 -44.83 2.27 -98.55
C GLY A 399 -43.41 2.20 -97.96
N ARG A 400 -42.38 2.82 -98.57
CA ARG A 400 -40.99 2.79 -98.05
C ARG A 400 -40.61 3.99 -97.17
N GLN A 401 -41.26 5.15 -97.27
CA GLN A 401 -40.86 6.33 -96.48
C GLN A 401 -41.34 6.26 -95.02
N PHE A 402 -42.57 5.82 -94.76
CA PHE A 402 -43.10 5.76 -93.38
C PHE A 402 -42.33 4.81 -92.46
N ILE A 403 -41.88 3.65 -92.94
CA ILE A 403 -41.08 2.70 -92.14
C ILE A 403 -39.73 3.30 -91.75
N CYS A 404 -39.06 4.00 -92.68
CA CYS A 404 -37.80 4.69 -92.39
C CYS A 404 -37.98 5.82 -91.36
N CYS A 405 -39.05 6.62 -91.47
CA CYS A 405 -39.35 7.66 -90.48
C CYS A 405 -39.64 7.06 -89.09
N PHE A 406 -40.37 5.94 -89.01
CA PHE A 406 -40.69 5.31 -87.73
C PHE A 406 -39.45 4.72 -87.04
N LEU A 407 -38.55 4.05 -87.78
CA LEU A 407 -37.28 3.59 -87.23
C LEU A 407 -36.38 4.76 -86.78
N ALA A 408 -36.30 5.85 -87.56
CA ALA A 408 -35.47 7.01 -87.22
C ALA A 408 -35.90 7.66 -85.88
N VAL A 409 -37.21 7.79 -85.63
CA VAL A 409 -37.75 8.34 -84.38
C VAL A 409 -37.46 7.41 -83.19
N VAL A 410 -37.60 6.10 -83.35
CA VAL A 410 -37.29 5.13 -82.29
C VAL A 410 -35.80 5.14 -81.94
N THR A 411 -34.90 5.16 -82.93
CA THR A 411 -33.45 5.24 -82.68
C THR A 411 -33.06 6.55 -81.99
N ALA A 412 -33.66 7.68 -82.38
CA ALA A 412 -33.43 8.97 -81.72
C ALA A 412 -33.84 8.97 -80.24
N LEU A 413 -34.99 8.38 -79.91
CA LEU A 413 -35.45 8.22 -78.52
C LEU A 413 -34.51 7.33 -77.70
N VAL A 414 -34.02 6.22 -78.25
CA VAL A 414 -33.06 5.34 -77.58
C VAL A 414 -31.72 6.06 -77.32
N CYS A 415 -31.19 6.80 -78.29
CA CYS A 415 -29.98 7.60 -78.10
C CYS A 415 -30.16 8.70 -77.04
N TYR A 416 -31.32 9.36 -77.00
CA TYR A 416 -31.62 10.40 -76.00
C TYR A 416 -31.68 9.83 -74.57
N LEU A 417 -32.27 8.65 -74.39
CA LEU A 417 -32.32 7.95 -73.11
C LEU A 417 -30.93 7.47 -72.62
N ILE A 418 -30.04 7.08 -73.54
CA ILE A 418 -28.66 6.68 -73.20
C ILE A 418 -27.82 7.89 -72.74
N ILE A 419 -28.09 9.09 -73.26
CA ILE A 419 -27.41 10.34 -72.88
C ILE A 419 -27.88 10.89 -71.53
N LEU A 420 -29.05 10.47 -71.04
CA LEU A 420 -29.60 10.88 -69.74
C LEU A 420 -29.27 9.91 -68.58
N CYS A 421 -28.56 8.83 -68.85
CA CYS A 421 -28.21 7.77 -67.89
C CYS A 421 -26.69 7.58 -67.70
N ASN A 422 -25.87 8.53 -68.14
CA ASN A 422 -24.44 8.69 -67.85
C ASN A 422 -24.16 10.14 -67.42
#